data_AF-A0A4W4G2K1-F1
#
_entry.id   AF-A0A4W4G2K1-F1
#
_cell.length_a   1.000
_cell.length_b   1.000
_cell.length_c   1.000
_cell.angle_alpha   90.00
_cell.angle_beta   90.00
_cell.angle_gamma   90.00
#
_symmetry.space_group_name_H-M   'P 1'
#
loop_
_entity.id
_entity.type
_entity.pdbx_description
1 polymer ?
#
loop_
_entity_poly.entity_id
_entity_poly.type
_entity_poly.pdbx_seq_one_letter_code
_entity_poly.pdbx_strand_id
1 'polypeptide(L)'
;MPSESGSFLKGVILGGVFCLILALLGTFSPEIQFRSDDHHHLHHHLKPLSREELQKLTVAQMSKVTQQVRVYCLIMVTPKILVHWATANETWSKHCDRSAFYSSESAKALEAIDLQEKNEWTRLRKAITHAYDSAGGIRWFFVARPTTFAIIENLKYLVLVKDSSQPFYIGHVQKSGDLEYVEYESGIVLSYEAVRRLVEVFKDESKCPERGHAIWTLSEEKQLATCLRYAGVFAENGEDEKGKELFNKKSVNTLISDSMSQNPSDVVEACCSDMAITFTGMSQSQMQVMMYGVYRLRPYGHNFHDSLTFLPPKDSDND
;
A
#
# COMPACT_ATOMS: atom_id res chain seq x y z
N MET A 1 -59.95 -39.83 33.72
CA MET A 1 -58.61 -39.34 34.11
C MET A 1 -57.62 -40.48 33.95
N PRO A 2 -56.96 -40.55 32.78
CA PRO A 2 -55.51 -40.78 32.79
C PRO A 2 -54.73 -39.91 31.78
N SER A 3 -53.71 -39.26 32.32
CA SER A 3 -52.40 -38.96 31.72
C SER A 3 -52.25 -37.90 30.61
N GLU A 4 -52.68 -36.66 30.84
CA GLU A 4 -52.00 -35.48 30.24
C GLU A 4 -50.52 -35.41 30.62
N SER A 5 -50.13 -36.05 31.74
CA SER A 5 -48.74 -36.22 32.17
C SER A 5 -47.87 -37.00 31.17
N GLY A 6 -48.46 -37.83 30.30
CA GLY A 6 -47.72 -38.63 29.33
C GLY A 6 -47.17 -37.81 28.15
N SER A 7 -47.90 -36.80 27.69
CA SER A 7 -47.46 -35.95 26.57
C SER A 7 -46.41 -34.93 27.00
N PHE A 8 -46.53 -34.39 28.22
CA PHE A 8 -45.51 -33.51 28.79
C PHE A 8 -44.19 -34.24 29.02
N LEU A 9 -44.24 -35.45 29.59
CA LEU A 9 -43.02 -36.25 29.84
C LEU A 9 -42.32 -36.64 28.53
N LYS A 10 -43.07 -36.93 27.45
CA LYS A 10 -42.50 -37.16 26.12
C LYS A 10 -41.80 -35.92 25.55
N GLY A 11 -42.36 -34.74 25.76
CA GLY A 11 -41.74 -33.47 25.35
C GLY A 11 -40.44 -33.18 26.10
N VAL A 12 -40.40 -33.43 27.41
CA VAL A 12 -39.19 -33.27 28.23
C VAL A 12 -38.10 -34.26 27.83
N ILE A 13 -38.47 -35.52 27.53
CA ILE A 13 -37.51 -36.52 27.05
C ILE A 13 -36.96 -36.14 25.67
N LEU A 14 -37.80 -35.70 24.73
CA LEU A 14 -37.33 -35.26 23.40
C LEU A 14 -36.40 -34.03 23.49
N GLY A 15 -36.76 -33.05 24.31
CA GLY A 15 -35.94 -31.87 24.55
C GLY A 15 -34.61 -32.19 25.24
N GLY A 16 -34.63 -33.11 26.21
CA GLY A 16 -33.42 -33.58 26.89
C GLY A 16 -32.49 -34.36 25.96
N VAL A 17 -33.03 -35.22 25.11
CA VAL A 17 -32.26 -35.94 24.07
C VAL A 17 -31.68 -34.97 23.05
N PHE A 18 -32.44 -33.95 22.62
CA PHE A 18 -31.95 -32.92 21.71
C PHE A 18 -30.82 -32.08 22.33
N CYS A 19 -30.95 -31.67 23.58
CA CYS A 19 -29.88 -30.98 24.31
C CYS A 19 -28.64 -31.85 24.55
N LEU A 20 -28.82 -33.15 24.83
CA LEU A 20 -27.70 -34.10 24.94
C LEU A 20 -27.00 -34.30 23.60
N ILE A 21 -27.74 -34.36 22.49
CA ILE A 21 -27.16 -34.45 21.14
C ILE A 21 -26.39 -33.16 20.80
N LEU A 22 -26.93 -31.98 21.11
CA LEU A 22 -26.22 -30.71 20.91
C LEU A 22 -24.99 -30.58 21.82
N ALA A 23 -25.06 -31.06 23.06
CA ALA A 23 -23.91 -31.09 23.96
C ALA A 23 -22.85 -32.10 23.48
N LEU A 24 -23.25 -33.28 22.99
CA LEU A 24 -22.35 -34.27 22.40
C LEU A 24 -21.74 -33.78 21.07
N LEU A 25 -22.50 -33.05 20.25
CA LEU A 25 -21.97 -32.39 19.04
C LEU A 25 -21.07 -31.20 19.37
N GLY A 26 -21.33 -30.49 20.48
CA GLY A 26 -20.48 -29.40 20.98
C GLY A 26 -19.18 -29.88 21.62
N THR A 27 -19.14 -31.08 22.19
CA THR A 27 -17.92 -31.72 22.72
C THR A 27 -17.09 -32.42 21.64
N PHE A 28 -17.66 -32.66 20.45
CA PHE A 28 -16.90 -32.83 19.21
C PHE A 28 -16.62 -31.47 18.56
N SER A 29 -15.94 -30.59 19.30
CA SER A 29 -15.05 -29.66 18.62
C SER A 29 -13.85 -30.51 18.19
N PRO A 30 -13.67 -30.83 16.89
CA PRO A 30 -12.34 -31.24 16.49
C PRO A 30 -11.46 -30.09 16.92
N GLU A 31 -10.50 -30.39 17.80
CA GLU A 31 -9.36 -29.53 18.00
C GLU A 31 -8.77 -29.40 16.60
N ILE A 32 -9.16 -28.33 15.90
CA ILE A 32 -8.47 -27.87 14.72
C ILE A 32 -7.15 -27.40 15.32
N GLN A 33 -6.24 -28.36 15.48
CA GLN A 33 -4.84 -28.12 15.30
C GLN A 33 -4.79 -27.35 13.99
N PHE A 34 -4.66 -26.02 14.08
CA PHE A 34 -3.98 -25.23 13.09
C PHE A 34 -2.57 -25.78 13.07
N ARG A 35 -2.41 -26.96 12.48
CA ARG A 35 -1.25 -27.29 11.70
C ARG A 35 -1.21 -26.14 10.72
N SER A 36 -0.25 -25.24 10.90
CA SER A 36 0.20 -24.41 9.80
C SER A 36 0.58 -25.40 8.71
N ASP A 37 -0.38 -25.72 7.84
CA ASP A 37 -0.03 -26.11 6.50
C ASP A 37 0.73 -24.90 6.00
N ASP A 38 2.06 -25.02 6.06
CA ASP A 38 3.01 -24.31 5.21
C ASP A 38 2.63 -24.63 3.76
N HIS A 39 1.48 -24.13 3.34
CA HIS A 39 1.29 -23.75 1.97
C HIS A 39 2.27 -22.61 1.79
N HIS A 40 3.46 -22.93 1.28
CA HIS A 40 4.36 -21.96 0.68
C HIS A 40 3.52 -21.09 -0.24
N HIS A 41 3.11 -19.95 0.30
CA HIS A 41 2.29 -19.00 -0.41
C HIS A 41 3.11 -18.54 -1.59
N LEU A 42 2.58 -18.69 -2.80
CA LEU A 42 3.22 -18.14 -3.99
C LEU A 42 2.97 -16.63 -4.02
N HIS A 43 3.34 -15.93 -2.95
CA HIS A 43 3.42 -14.48 -2.95
C HIS A 43 4.66 -14.13 -3.77
N HIS A 44 4.48 -13.27 -4.75
CA HIS A 44 5.60 -12.57 -5.38
C HIS A 44 6.12 -11.55 -4.37
N HIS A 45 6.95 -12.02 -3.44
CA HIS A 45 7.65 -11.17 -2.48
C HIS A 45 8.72 -10.39 -3.22
N LEU A 46 8.68 -9.07 -3.10
CA LEU A 46 9.72 -8.21 -3.61
C LEU A 46 10.73 -7.90 -2.54
N LYS A 47 11.96 -8.35 -2.79
CA LYS A 47 13.12 -7.94 -2.01
C LYS A 47 13.89 -6.89 -2.80
N PRO A 48 14.35 -5.81 -2.15
CA PRO A 48 15.32 -4.93 -2.75
C PRO A 48 16.65 -5.69 -3.03
N LEU A 49 17.53 -5.10 -3.85
CA LEU A 49 18.89 -5.61 -4.05
C LEU A 49 19.62 -5.77 -2.71
N SER A 50 20.51 -6.77 -2.62
CA SER A 50 21.42 -6.85 -1.47
C SER A 50 22.57 -5.84 -1.61
N ARG A 51 23.19 -5.49 -0.49
CA ARG A 51 24.38 -4.63 -0.48
C ARG A 51 25.54 -5.23 -1.28
N GLU A 52 25.72 -6.55 -1.27
CA GLU A 52 26.76 -7.20 -2.07
C GLU A 52 26.48 -7.13 -3.57
N GLU A 53 25.21 -7.14 -3.97
CA GLU A 53 24.82 -6.99 -5.38
C GLU A 53 25.09 -5.59 -5.89
N LEU A 54 24.83 -4.56 -5.07
CA LEU A 54 25.16 -3.17 -5.39
C LEU A 54 26.66 -2.92 -5.54
N GLN A 55 27.48 -3.52 -4.67
CA GLN A 55 28.94 -3.35 -4.71
C GLN A 55 29.58 -3.90 -5.99
N LYS A 56 28.87 -4.74 -6.76
CA LYS A 56 29.32 -5.24 -8.07
C LYS A 56 29.13 -4.21 -9.19
N LEU A 57 28.33 -3.18 -8.99
CA LEU A 57 28.10 -2.13 -9.99
C LEU A 57 29.21 -1.08 -9.92
N THR A 58 29.68 -0.62 -11.09
CA THR A 58 30.57 0.55 -11.15
C THR A 58 29.81 1.82 -10.82
N VAL A 59 30.53 2.88 -10.38
CA VAL A 59 29.93 4.21 -10.12
C VAL A 59 29.16 4.75 -11.34
N ALA A 60 29.67 4.52 -12.56
CA ALA A 60 29.00 4.94 -13.79
C ALA A 60 27.72 4.14 -14.08
N GLN A 61 27.72 2.83 -13.81
CA GLN A 61 26.51 2.00 -13.92
C GLN A 61 25.49 2.40 -12.87
N MET A 62 25.89 2.57 -11.62
CA MET A 62 25.01 3.03 -10.54
C MET A 62 24.38 4.37 -10.88
N SER A 63 25.19 5.36 -11.26
CA SER A 63 24.67 6.68 -11.67
C SER A 63 23.67 6.58 -12.83
N LYS A 64 23.96 5.78 -13.85
CA LYS A 64 23.06 5.58 -14.99
C LYS A 64 21.73 4.92 -14.58
N VAL A 65 21.77 3.89 -13.75
CA VAL A 65 20.58 3.17 -13.29
C VAL A 65 19.74 4.07 -12.36
N THR A 66 20.37 4.77 -11.43
CA THR A 66 19.74 5.74 -10.53
C THR A 66 19.05 6.87 -11.31
N GLN A 67 19.68 7.39 -12.36
CA GLN A 67 19.08 8.43 -13.22
C GLN A 67 17.91 7.92 -14.09
N GLN A 68 17.83 6.61 -14.34
CA GLN A 68 16.75 6.01 -15.11
C GLN A 68 15.49 5.78 -14.28
N VAL A 69 15.62 5.56 -12.98
CA VAL A 69 14.47 5.37 -12.08
C VAL A 69 13.87 6.72 -11.71
N ARG A 70 12.79 7.06 -12.40
CA ARG A 70 11.98 8.25 -12.13
C ARG A 70 10.58 7.84 -11.68
N VAL A 71 10.04 8.55 -10.70
CA VAL A 71 8.76 8.28 -10.03
C VAL A 71 7.83 9.48 -10.20
N TYR A 72 6.63 9.23 -10.72
CA TYR A 72 5.54 10.19 -10.76
C TYR A 72 4.61 9.90 -9.58
N CYS A 73 4.57 10.78 -8.59
CA CYS A 73 3.67 10.73 -7.46
C CYS A 73 2.30 11.37 -7.79
N LEU A 74 1.23 10.58 -7.69
CA LEU A 74 -0.16 11.00 -7.79
C LEU A 74 -0.73 11.07 -6.36
N ILE A 75 -0.92 12.28 -5.84
CA ILE A 75 -1.47 12.47 -4.50
C ILE A 75 -2.94 12.85 -4.59
N MET A 76 -3.82 11.98 -4.10
CA MET A 76 -5.27 12.18 -4.18
C MET A 76 -5.77 12.98 -2.98
N VAL A 77 -6.19 14.23 -3.21
CA VAL A 77 -6.48 15.23 -2.17
C VAL A 77 -7.94 15.70 -2.19
N THR A 78 -8.36 16.31 -1.09
CA THR A 78 -9.63 17.04 -1.01
C THR A 78 -9.45 18.32 -0.19
N PRO A 79 -10.26 19.37 -0.41
CA PRO A 79 -10.18 20.58 0.40
C PRO A 79 -10.47 20.35 1.89
N LYS A 80 -11.19 19.27 2.25
CA LYS A 80 -11.48 18.92 3.65
C LYS A 80 -10.20 18.61 4.45
N ILE A 81 -9.13 18.18 3.79
CA ILE A 81 -7.86 17.82 4.41
C ILE A 81 -6.71 18.72 3.93
N LEU A 82 -7.02 20.01 3.68
CA LEU A 82 -6.09 21.01 3.14
C LEU A 82 -4.74 21.05 3.89
N VAL A 83 -4.74 20.89 5.20
CA VAL A 83 -3.50 20.94 6.01
C VAL A 83 -2.60 19.72 5.74
N HIS A 84 -3.17 18.52 5.56
CA HIS A 84 -2.39 17.34 5.15
C HIS A 84 -1.86 17.50 3.73
N TRP A 85 -2.66 18.07 2.84
CA TRP A 85 -2.22 18.38 1.47
C TRP A 85 -1.04 19.38 1.48
N ALA A 86 -1.16 20.50 2.18
CA ALA A 86 -0.06 21.46 2.33
C ALA A 86 1.20 20.78 2.87
N THR A 87 1.04 19.95 3.91
CA THR A 87 2.16 19.23 4.52
C THR A 87 2.82 18.27 3.53
N ALA A 88 2.05 17.45 2.81
CA ALA A 88 2.60 16.54 1.79
C ALA A 88 3.34 17.32 0.69
N ASN A 89 2.78 18.46 0.24
CA ASN A 89 3.39 19.36 -0.75
C ASN A 89 4.72 19.98 -0.29
N GLU A 90 4.82 20.32 0.98
CA GLU A 90 6.02 20.95 1.55
C GLU A 90 7.10 19.94 1.98
N THR A 91 6.75 18.65 2.05
CA THR A 91 7.61 17.58 2.59
C THR A 91 8.01 16.54 1.53
N TRP A 92 7.64 15.28 1.73
CA TRP A 92 8.16 14.14 0.96
C TRP A 92 7.82 14.19 -0.54
N SER A 93 6.72 14.84 -0.94
CA SER A 93 6.30 14.86 -2.35
C SER A 93 7.30 15.60 -3.25
N LYS A 94 8.11 16.49 -2.67
CA LYS A 94 9.19 17.16 -3.39
C LYS A 94 10.27 16.19 -3.85
N HIS A 95 10.45 15.06 -3.17
CA HIS A 95 11.45 14.05 -3.51
C HIS A 95 11.03 13.18 -4.72
N CYS A 96 9.79 13.32 -5.19
CA CYS A 96 9.34 12.71 -6.43
C CYS A 96 9.95 13.43 -7.64
N ASP A 97 10.25 12.69 -8.72
CA ASP A 97 10.73 13.30 -9.97
C ASP A 97 9.65 14.16 -10.64
N ARG A 98 8.39 13.79 -10.40
CA ARG A 98 7.23 14.64 -10.62
C ARG A 98 6.19 14.33 -9.57
N SER A 99 5.54 15.35 -9.03
CA SER A 99 4.37 15.21 -8.18
C SER A 99 3.18 15.94 -8.80
N ALA A 100 1.99 15.41 -8.61
CA ALA A 100 0.75 16.09 -8.94
C ALA A 100 -0.33 15.77 -7.89
N PHE A 101 -1.06 16.81 -7.50
CA PHE A 101 -2.17 16.70 -6.59
C PHE A 101 -3.47 16.68 -7.39
N TYR A 102 -4.33 15.71 -7.13
CA TYR A 102 -5.60 15.52 -7.84
C TYR A 102 -6.76 15.73 -6.89
N SER A 103 -7.61 16.71 -7.19
CA SER A 103 -8.73 17.11 -6.34
C SER A 103 -10.08 16.90 -7.04
N SER A 104 -11.15 16.79 -6.25
CA SER A 104 -12.53 16.79 -6.74
C SER A 104 -13.02 18.17 -7.15
N GLU A 105 -12.37 19.21 -6.64
CA GLU A 105 -12.73 20.61 -6.83
C GLU A 105 -11.51 21.51 -6.65
N SER A 106 -11.48 22.64 -7.33
CA SER A 106 -10.43 23.66 -7.18
C SER A 106 -10.36 24.19 -5.74
N ALA A 107 -9.13 24.26 -5.21
CA ALA A 107 -8.83 24.98 -3.98
C ALA A 107 -7.99 26.21 -4.33
N LYS A 108 -8.38 27.41 -3.87
CA LYS A 108 -7.62 28.65 -4.14
C LYS A 108 -6.25 28.69 -3.46
N ALA A 109 -6.06 27.88 -2.42
CA ALA A 109 -4.89 27.94 -1.54
C ALA A 109 -3.71 27.08 -2.02
N LEU A 110 -3.97 26.00 -2.77
CA LEU A 110 -2.96 25.04 -3.20
C LEU A 110 -3.25 24.58 -4.64
N GLU A 111 -2.18 24.42 -5.42
CA GLU A 111 -2.28 23.97 -6.81
C GLU A 111 -2.62 22.47 -6.87
N ALA A 112 -3.74 22.15 -7.51
CA ALA A 112 -4.13 20.80 -7.87
C ALA A 112 -4.79 20.78 -9.24
N ILE A 113 -4.73 19.60 -9.87
CA ILE A 113 -5.53 19.26 -11.03
C ILE A 113 -6.95 18.99 -10.53
N ASP A 114 -7.87 19.88 -10.88
CA ASP A 114 -9.30 19.72 -10.62
C ASP A 114 -9.91 18.76 -11.63
N LEU A 115 -10.31 17.58 -11.16
CA LEU A 115 -10.94 16.54 -11.99
C LEU A 115 -12.47 16.66 -12.05
N GLN A 116 -13.04 17.63 -11.32
CA GLN A 116 -14.47 17.91 -11.22
C GLN A 116 -15.30 16.64 -10.94
N GLU A 117 -14.77 15.79 -10.06
CA GLU A 117 -15.30 14.46 -9.79
C GLU A 117 -15.30 14.16 -8.29
N LYS A 118 -16.48 13.86 -7.73
CA LYS A 118 -16.64 13.59 -6.30
C LYS A 118 -16.53 12.11 -5.98
N ASN A 119 -16.82 11.23 -6.93
CA ASN A 119 -16.65 9.80 -6.72
C ASN A 119 -15.15 9.47 -6.71
N GLU A 120 -14.64 8.94 -5.59
CA GLU A 120 -13.22 8.63 -5.42
C GLU A 120 -12.68 7.67 -6.48
N TRP A 121 -13.45 6.64 -6.83
CA TRP A 121 -13.06 5.66 -7.86
C TRP A 121 -12.97 6.31 -9.25
N THR A 122 -14.01 7.02 -9.68
CA THR A 122 -13.98 7.74 -10.97
C THR A 122 -12.87 8.78 -11.02
N ARG A 123 -12.60 9.46 -9.90
CA ARG A 123 -11.51 10.42 -9.78
C ARG A 123 -10.14 9.76 -9.86
N LEU A 124 -9.96 8.61 -9.22
CA LEU A 124 -8.72 7.82 -9.30
C LEU A 124 -8.45 7.37 -10.75
N ARG A 125 -9.48 6.91 -11.48
CA ARG A 125 -9.38 6.60 -12.92
C ARG A 125 -8.87 7.80 -13.72
N LYS A 126 -9.52 8.96 -13.55
CA LYS A 126 -9.14 10.21 -14.23
C LYS A 126 -7.72 10.64 -13.90
N ALA A 127 -7.30 10.53 -12.63
CA ALA A 127 -5.95 10.86 -12.19
C ALA A 127 -4.89 9.96 -12.83
N ILE A 128 -5.11 8.63 -12.83
CA ILE A 128 -4.21 7.66 -13.44
C ILE A 128 -4.10 7.89 -14.96
N THR A 129 -5.22 8.12 -15.65
CA THR A 129 -5.22 8.44 -17.10
C THR A 129 -4.43 9.72 -17.38
N HIS A 130 -4.70 10.80 -16.64
CA HIS A 130 -3.95 12.05 -16.81
C HIS A 130 -2.45 11.87 -16.56
N ALA A 131 -2.08 11.14 -15.49
CA ALA A 131 -0.68 10.90 -15.18
C ALA A 131 0.01 10.10 -16.29
N TYR A 132 -0.65 9.08 -16.84
CA TYR A 132 -0.15 8.28 -17.96
C TYR A 132 0.12 9.15 -19.19
N ASP A 133 -0.85 9.97 -19.60
CA ASP A 133 -0.76 10.82 -20.78
C ASP A 133 0.31 11.92 -20.64
N SER A 134 0.50 12.41 -19.42
CA SER A 134 1.44 13.49 -19.14
C SER A 134 2.83 13.03 -18.67
N ALA A 135 3.07 11.73 -18.46
CA ALA A 135 4.25 11.20 -17.76
C ALA A 135 5.62 11.60 -18.33
N GLY A 136 5.70 12.05 -19.60
CA GLY A 136 6.95 12.59 -20.18
C GLY A 136 8.12 11.61 -20.16
N GLY A 137 7.84 10.30 -20.18
CA GLY A 137 8.83 9.24 -20.13
C GLY A 137 9.14 8.69 -18.73
N ILE A 138 8.47 9.17 -17.67
CA ILE A 138 8.46 8.53 -16.36
C ILE A 138 7.75 7.17 -16.45
N ARG A 139 8.26 6.16 -15.73
CA ARG A 139 7.81 4.76 -15.86
C ARG A 139 7.31 4.12 -14.56
N TRP A 140 7.42 4.83 -13.44
CA TRP A 140 6.89 4.40 -12.15
C TRP A 140 5.86 5.41 -11.67
N PHE A 141 4.70 4.92 -11.27
CA PHE A 141 3.59 5.77 -10.81
C PHE A 141 3.27 5.39 -9.36
N PHE A 142 3.40 6.34 -8.45
CA PHE A 142 3.14 6.14 -7.03
C PHE A 142 1.85 6.87 -6.65
N VAL A 143 0.80 6.12 -6.32
CA VAL A 143 -0.48 6.66 -5.87
C VAL A 143 -0.49 6.67 -4.34
N ALA A 144 -0.79 7.83 -3.76
CA ALA A 144 -0.80 8.00 -2.31
C ALA A 144 -1.92 8.95 -1.85
N ARG A 145 -2.20 8.90 -0.55
CA ARG A 145 -3.05 9.88 0.14
C ARG A 145 -2.19 10.95 0.81
N PRO A 146 -2.74 12.14 1.10
CA PRO A 146 -2.01 13.20 1.79
C PRO A 146 -1.68 12.86 3.26
N THR A 147 -2.28 11.80 3.82
CA THR A 147 -1.98 11.25 5.16
C THR A 147 -0.83 10.23 5.15
N THR A 148 -0.33 9.86 3.97
CA THR A 148 0.82 8.98 3.79
C THR A 148 2.10 9.81 3.85
N PHE A 149 3.09 9.36 4.61
CA PHE A 149 4.48 9.82 4.51
C PHE A 149 5.27 8.79 3.69
N ALA A 150 6.06 9.23 2.72
CA ALA A 150 6.84 8.34 1.88
C ALA A 150 8.33 8.72 1.84
N ILE A 151 9.20 7.70 1.74
CA ILE A 151 10.64 7.86 1.50
C ILE A 151 10.88 7.43 0.05
N ILE A 152 10.94 8.41 -0.86
CA ILE A 152 10.93 8.14 -2.31
C ILE A 152 12.21 7.45 -2.75
N GLU A 153 13.33 7.72 -2.10
CA GLU A 153 14.61 7.08 -2.33
C GLU A 153 14.55 5.57 -2.03
N ASN A 154 13.83 5.17 -0.98
CA ASN A 154 13.59 3.76 -0.67
C ASN A 154 12.67 3.10 -1.71
N LEU A 155 11.68 3.83 -2.24
CA LEU A 155 10.87 3.36 -3.36
C LEU A 155 11.73 3.14 -4.61
N LYS A 156 12.53 4.13 -4.98
CA LYS A 156 13.44 4.05 -6.13
C LYS A 156 14.41 2.89 -5.99
N TYR A 157 14.89 2.65 -4.77
CA TYR A 157 15.73 1.50 -4.44
C TYR A 157 15.02 0.17 -4.67
N LEU A 158 13.77 0.01 -4.20
CA LEU A 158 12.99 -1.21 -4.40
C LEU A 158 12.78 -1.54 -5.88
N VAL A 159 12.48 -0.53 -6.70
CA VAL A 159 12.18 -0.73 -8.13
C VAL A 159 13.42 -0.71 -9.03
N LEU A 160 14.62 -0.54 -8.46
CA LEU A 160 15.88 -0.37 -9.22
C LEU A 160 16.19 -1.54 -10.16
N VAL A 161 15.83 -2.76 -9.76
CA VAL A 161 16.03 -4.00 -10.54
C VAL A 161 14.78 -4.49 -11.23
N LYS A 162 13.71 -3.69 -11.20
CA LYS A 162 12.45 -4.09 -11.79
C LYS A 162 12.33 -3.55 -13.19
N ASP A 163 11.78 -4.40 -14.04
CA ASP A 163 11.43 -4.03 -15.41
C ASP A 163 10.03 -3.42 -15.42
N SER A 164 9.98 -2.10 -15.57
CA SER A 164 8.71 -1.35 -15.68
C SER A 164 7.82 -1.79 -16.85
N SER A 165 8.33 -2.58 -17.81
CA SER A 165 7.56 -3.16 -18.91
C SER A 165 6.80 -4.45 -18.53
N GLN A 166 7.00 -4.96 -17.31
CA GLN A 166 6.23 -6.09 -16.79
C GLN A 166 4.94 -5.61 -16.10
N PRO A 167 3.81 -6.35 -16.23
CA PRO A 167 2.51 -5.92 -15.76
C PRO A 167 2.29 -6.23 -14.27
N PHE A 168 2.90 -5.44 -13.39
CA PHE A 168 2.71 -5.61 -11.94
C PHE A 168 2.51 -4.28 -11.19
N TYR A 169 2.04 -4.38 -9.96
CA TYR A 169 1.94 -3.27 -9.01
C TYR A 169 2.30 -3.73 -7.60
N ILE A 170 2.85 -2.82 -6.81
CA ILE A 170 3.49 -3.10 -5.52
C ILE A 170 2.80 -2.30 -4.43
N GLY A 171 2.66 -2.91 -3.25
CA GLY A 171 2.42 -2.23 -2.00
C GLY A 171 2.20 -3.25 -0.89
N HIS A 172 1.34 -2.95 0.08
CA HIS A 172 0.90 -3.91 1.08
C HIS A 172 -0.26 -4.75 0.54
N VAL A 173 0.01 -6.00 0.15
CA VAL A 173 -0.96 -6.89 -0.47
C VAL A 173 -1.86 -7.53 0.59
N GLN A 174 -3.16 -7.47 0.35
CA GLN A 174 -4.21 -8.13 1.12
C GLN A 174 -5.04 -9.03 0.21
N LYS A 175 -5.75 -9.99 0.81
CA LYS A 175 -6.57 -10.96 0.08
C LYS A 175 -8.01 -10.94 0.58
N SER A 176 -8.97 -10.93 -0.35
CA SER A 176 -10.40 -11.02 -0.06
C SER A 176 -11.02 -12.03 -1.03
N GLY A 177 -11.25 -13.26 -0.55
CA GLY A 177 -11.61 -14.39 -1.42
C GLY A 177 -10.47 -14.67 -2.42
N ASP A 178 -10.81 -14.69 -3.71
CA ASP A 178 -9.83 -14.90 -4.81
C ASP A 178 -9.24 -13.59 -5.35
N LEU A 179 -9.52 -12.44 -4.72
CA LEU A 179 -8.97 -11.15 -5.11
C LEU A 179 -7.80 -10.77 -4.20
N GLU A 180 -6.61 -10.68 -4.79
CA GLU A 180 -5.46 -10.00 -4.19
C GLU A 180 -5.50 -8.53 -4.59
N TYR A 181 -5.27 -7.64 -3.63
CA TYR A 181 -5.30 -6.19 -3.84
C TYR A 181 -4.24 -5.51 -2.96
N VAL A 182 -3.75 -4.36 -3.40
CA VAL A 182 -2.83 -3.54 -2.59
C VAL A 182 -3.67 -2.55 -1.79
N GLU A 183 -3.42 -2.43 -0.49
CA GLU A 183 -4.13 -1.48 0.37
C GLU A 183 -3.80 -0.04 -0.04
N TYR A 184 -4.84 0.72 -0.42
CA TYR A 184 -4.63 2.05 -0.98
C TYR A 184 -4.03 3.04 0.04
N GLU A 185 -4.40 2.92 1.31
CA GLU A 185 -3.83 3.74 2.39
C GLU A 185 -2.30 3.57 2.55
N SER A 186 -1.78 2.39 2.21
CA SER A 186 -0.34 2.06 2.30
C SER A 186 0.48 2.65 1.15
N GLY A 187 -0.17 3.19 0.11
CA GLY A 187 0.46 3.64 -1.12
C GLY A 187 0.64 2.51 -2.13
N ILE A 188 0.46 2.84 -3.42
CA ILE A 188 0.46 1.88 -4.52
C ILE A 188 1.49 2.30 -5.56
N VAL A 189 2.43 1.41 -5.89
CA VAL A 189 3.37 1.62 -7.00
C VAL A 189 2.90 0.83 -8.21
N LEU A 190 2.64 1.49 -9.33
CA LEU A 190 2.28 0.86 -10.59
C LEU A 190 3.48 0.93 -11.56
N SER A 191 3.82 -0.21 -12.15
CA SER A 191 4.71 -0.26 -13.31
C SER A 191 4.10 0.47 -14.52
N TYR A 192 4.93 0.87 -15.47
CA TYR A 192 4.47 1.49 -16.71
C TYR A 192 3.49 0.59 -17.47
N GLU A 193 3.81 -0.70 -17.59
CA GLU A 193 2.94 -1.65 -18.28
C GLU A 193 1.60 -1.84 -17.53
N ALA A 194 1.60 -1.85 -16.19
CA ALA A 194 0.35 -1.89 -15.43
C ALA A 194 -0.55 -0.70 -15.74
N VAL A 195 -0.02 0.52 -15.71
CA VAL A 195 -0.79 1.73 -16.03
C VAL A 195 -1.28 1.72 -17.47
N ARG A 196 -0.42 1.35 -18.43
CA ARG A 196 -0.79 1.28 -19.85
C ARG A 196 -1.98 0.35 -20.08
N ARG A 197 -1.96 -0.86 -19.51
CA ARG A 197 -3.07 -1.81 -19.65
C ARG A 197 -4.31 -1.37 -18.88
N LEU A 198 -4.13 -0.78 -17.70
CA LEU A 198 -5.23 -0.28 -16.87
C LEU A 198 -6.01 0.84 -17.60
N VAL A 199 -5.31 1.81 -18.19
CA VAL A 199 -5.94 2.90 -18.96
C VAL A 199 -6.70 2.38 -20.17
N GLU A 200 -6.24 1.30 -20.81
CA GLU A 200 -7.00 0.65 -21.88
C GLU A 200 -8.24 -0.07 -21.34
N VAL A 201 -8.11 -0.78 -20.22
CA VAL A 201 -9.23 -1.49 -19.58
C VAL A 201 -10.28 -0.55 -19.03
N PHE A 202 -9.94 0.69 -18.64
CA PHE A 202 -10.91 1.72 -18.26
C PHE A 202 -11.93 2.05 -19.37
N LYS A 203 -11.63 1.77 -20.64
CA LYS A 203 -12.57 1.99 -21.75
C LYS A 203 -13.61 0.88 -21.90
N ASP A 204 -13.41 -0.25 -21.22
CA ASP A 204 -14.25 -1.44 -21.29
C ASP A 204 -15.11 -1.55 -20.02
N GLU A 205 -16.30 -0.95 -20.05
CA GLU A 205 -17.25 -0.94 -18.92
C GLU A 205 -17.67 -2.35 -18.47
N SER A 206 -17.56 -3.37 -19.35
CA SER A 206 -17.87 -4.75 -18.96
C SER A 206 -16.82 -5.36 -18.03
N LYS A 207 -15.56 -4.91 -18.13
CA LYS A 207 -14.43 -5.39 -17.32
C LYS A 207 -14.12 -4.45 -16.17
N CYS A 208 -14.23 -3.16 -16.40
CA CYS A 208 -13.88 -2.13 -15.44
C CYS A 208 -14.91 -0.99 -15.46
N PRO A 209 -16.05 -1.18 -14.77
CA PRO A 209 -17.11 -0.19 -14.78
C PRO A 209 -16.71 1.09 -14.05
N GLU A 210 -17.08 2.24 -14.61
CA GLU A 210 -16.82 3.56 -13.99
C GLU A 210 -17.67 3.77 -12.75
N ARG A 211 -18.87 3.19 -12.74
CA ARG A 211 -19.80 3.22 -11.63
C ARG A 211 -20.06 1.79 -11.23
N GLY A 212 -19.71 1.44 -10.00
CA GLY A 212 -19.84 0.07 -9.49
C GLY A 212 -21.22 -0.54 -9.82
N HIS A 213 -21.21 -1.68 -10.49
CA HIS A 213 -22.42 -2.44 -10.82
C HIS A 213 -22.81 -3.34 -9.63
N ALA A 214 -23.15 -2.79 -8.47
CA ALA A 214 -23.69 -3.61 -7.37
C ALA A 214 -24.38 -2.79 -6.27
N ILE A 215 -25.32 -3.48 -5.61
CA ILE A 215 -25.99 -3.11 -4.35
C ILE A 215 -24.99 -2.88 -3.20
N TRP A 216 -23.73 -3.31 -3.36
CA TRP A 216 -22.62 -3.13 -2.42
C TRP A 216 -21.46 -2.41 -3.10
N THR A 217 -21.10 -1.22 -2.60
CA THR A 217 -19.97 -0.45 -3.12
C THR A 217 -18.65 -1.09 -2.68
N LEU A 218 -17.89 -1.65 -3.62
CA LEU A 218 -16.51 -2.09 -3.37
C LEU A 218 -15.62 -0.89 -3.00
N SER A 219 -14.62 -1.09 -2.14
CA SER A 219 -13.59 -0.07 -1.88
C SER A 219 -12.80 0.24 -3.16
N GLU A 220 -12.23 1.44 -3.25
CA GLU A 220 -11.49 1.91 -4.43
C GLU A 220 -10.34 0.98 -4.79
N GLU A 221 -9.64 0.45 -3.79
CA GLU A 221 -8.55 -0.52 -3.95
C GLU A 221 -9.03 -1.86 -4.56
N LYS A 222 -10.22 -2.33 -4.19
CA LYS A 222 -10.80 -3.57 -4.73
C LYS A 222 -11.33 -3.36 -6.15
N GLN A 223 -11.87 -2.17 -6.44
CA GLN A 223 -12.24 -1.77 -7.80
C GLN A 223 -10.98 -1.72 -8.69
N LEU A 224 -9.92 -1.06 -8.22
CA LEU A 224 -8.63 -1.00 -8.90
C LEU A 224 -8.06 -2.40 -9.18
N ALA A 225 -7.98 -3.25 -8.15
CA ALA A 225 -7.47 -4.61 -8.27
C ALA A 225 -8.30 -5.47 -9.23
N THR A 226 -9.62 -5.31 -9.23
CA THR A 226 -10.49 -6.01 -10.18
C THR A 226 -10.16 -5.64 -11.63
N CYS A 227 -10.00 -4.35 -11.91
CA CYS A 227 -9.64 -3.87 -13.24
C CYS A 227 -8.23 -4.30 -13.65
N LEU A 228 -7.26 -4.23 -12.73
CA LEU A 228 -5.89 -4.71 -12.95
C LEU A 228 -5.86 -6.22 -13.25
N ARG A 229 -6.66 -7.02 -12.54
CA ARG A 229 -6.78 -8.46 -12.81
C ARG A 229 -7.31 -8.73 -14.21
N TYR A 230 -8.34 -8.00 -14.66
CA TYR A 230 -8.82 -8.09 -16.06
C TYR A 230 -7.78 -7.64 -17.09
N ALA A 231 -6.88 -6.73 -16.70
CA ALA A 231 -5.74 -6.29 -17.50
C ALA A 231 -4.56 -7.28 -17.49
N GLY A 232 -4.67 -8.40 -16.78
CA GLY A 232 -3.56 -9.35 -16.59
C GLY A 232 -2.39 -8.74 -15.83
N VAL A 233 -2.67 -7.83 -14.89
CA VAL A 233 -1.71 -7.22 -13.98
C VAL A 233 -1.81 -7.91 -12.62
N PHE A 234 -0.68 -8.25 -12.01
CA PHE A 234 -0.61 -8.95 -10.73
C PHE A 234 -0.01 -8.09 -9.61
N ALA A 235 -0.42 -8.36 -8.37
CA ALA A 235 0.07 -7.66 -7.19
C ALA A 235 1.36 -8.32 -6.68
N GLU A 236 2.29 -7.52 -6.17
CA GLU A 236 3.49 -7.99 -5.49
C GLU A 236 3.60 -7.32 -4.10
N ASN A 237 3.88 -8.11 -3.06
CA ASN A 237 4.03 -7.57 -1.70
C ASN A 237 5.45 -7.01 -1.50
N GLY A 238 5.56 -5.79 -0.97
CA GLY A 238 6.86 -5.16 -0.71
C GLY A 238 7.37 -5.47 0.70
N GLU A 239 8.42 -6.28 0.79
CA GLU A 239 9.04 -6.68 2.06
C GLU A 239 10.58 -6.57 1.99
N ASP A 240 11.26 -6.37 3.12
CA ASP A 240 12.71 -6.46 3.14
C ASP A 240 13.22 -7.91 3.22
N GLU A 241 14.55 -8.09 3.26
CA GLU A 241 15.18 -9.40 3.34
C GLU A 241 14.77 -10.20 4.59
N LYS A 242 14.36 -9.51 5.66
CA LYS A 242 13.92 -10.04 6.96
C LYS A 242 12.40 -10.25 7.00
N GLY A 243 11.67 -9.97 5.90
CA GLY A 243 10.21 -10.10 5.82
C GLY A 243 9.45 -8.96 6.50
N LYS A 244 10.11 -7.82 6.78
CA LYS A 244 9.42 -6.64 7.33
C LYS A 244 8.76 -5.85 6.21
N GLU A 245 7.60 -5.30 6.49
CA GLU A 245 6.81 -4.50 5.56
C GLU A 245 7.55 -3.24 5.10
N LEU A 246 7.61 -3.03 3.78
CA LEU A 246 8.07 -1.77 3.19
C LEU A 246 6.92 -0.76 3.07
N PHE A 247 5.69 -1.24 2.88
CA PHE A 247 4.51 -0.40 2.74
C PHE A 247 3.64 -0.54 3.99
N ASN A 248 3.74 0.40 4.93
CA ASN A 248 3.10 0.21 6.23
C ASN A 248 1.66 0.73 6.25
N LYS A 249 0.73 -0.14 6.69
CA LYS A 249 -0.67 0.21 6.96
C LYS A 249 -0.93 0.93 8.28
N LYS A 250 0.13 1.29 9.01
CA LYS A 250 0.07 1.98 10.30
C LYS A 250 1.04 3.15 10.33
N SER A 251 0.80 4.08 11.25
CA SER A 251 1.75 5.16 11.55
C SER A 251 2.99 4.58 12.22
N VAL A 252 4.13 5.26 12.07
CA VAL A 252 5.38 4.89 12.74
C VAL A 252 5.20 4.80 14.26
N ASN A 253 4.45 5.73 14.86
CA ASN A 253 4.18 5.70 16.30
C ASN A 253 3.40 4.46 16.72
N THR A 254 2.41 4.04 15.92
CA THR A 254 1.63 2.84 16.20
C THR A 254 2.50 1.59 16.10
N LEU A 255 3.34 1.49 15.07
CA LEU A 255 4.27 0.36 14.91
C LEU A 255 5.27 0.28 16.06
N ILE A 256 5.86 1.42 16.47
CA ILE A 256 6.75 1.48 17.64
C ILE A 256 5.98 1.06 18.90
N SER A 257 4.74 1.52 19.08
CA SER A 257 3.91 1.17 20.25
C SER A 257 3.59 -0.32 20.31
N ASP A 258 3.27 -0.92 19.15
CA ASP A 258 3.04 -2.35 19.03
C ASP A 258 4.34 -3.12 19.35
N SER A 259 5.48 -2.66 18.81
CA SER A 259 6.79 -3.26 19.05
C SER A 259 7.25 -3.12 20.51
N MET A 260 6.98 -2.01 21.17
CA MET A 260 7.23 -1.85 22.62
C MET A 260 6.43 -2.87 23.44
N SER A 261 5.23 -3.20 23.00
CA SER A 261 4.36 -4.16 23.70
C SER A 261 4.78 -5.60 23.45
N GLN A 262 5.23 -5.92 22.23
CA GLN A 262 5.54 -7.30 21.82
C GLN A 262 7.02 -7.66 22.04
N ASN A 263 7.93 -6.69 21.82
CA ASN A 263 9.38 -6.85 21.83
C ASN A 263 10.05 -5.73 22.65
N PRO A 264 9.76 -5.60 23.96
CA PRO A 264 10.19 -4.46 24.77
C PRO A 264 11.72 -4.31 24.89
N SER A 265 12.47 -5.41 24.73
CA SER A 265 13.94 -5.40 24.80
C SER A 265 14.63 -5.01 23.50
N ASP A 266 13.90 -4.96 22.37
CA ASP A 266 14.49 -4.73 21.05
C ASP A 266 13.54 -3.97 20.11
N VAL A 267 13.03 -2.85 20.60
CA VAL A 267 11.99 -2.07 19.90
C VAL A 267 12.48 -1.55 18.56
N VAL A 268 13.74 -1.12 18.48
CA VAL A 268 14.31 -0.47 17.29
C VAL A 268 14.42 -1.48 16.16
N GLU A 269 15.07 -2.62 16.40
CA GLU A 269 15.23 -3.65 15.39
C GLU A 269 13.91 -4.38 15.10
N ALA A 270 13.04 -4.59 16.10
CA ALA A 270 11.79 -5.31 15.87
C ALA A 270 10.71 -4.48 15.15
N CYS A 271 10.70 -3.15 15.33
CA CYS A 271 9.63 -2.29 14.83
C CYS A 271 9.45 -2.39 13.34
N CYS A 272 10.51 -2.09 12.59
CA CYS A 272 10.27 -1.54 11.27
C CYS A 272 11.44 -1.87 10.36
N SER A 273 11.18 -1.93 9.05
CA SER A 273 12.25 -2.03 8.08
C SER A 273 13.04 -0.72 8.04
N ASP A 274 14.37 -0.80 8.03
CA ASP A 274 15.23 0.35 7.77
C ASP A 274 15.02 0.91 6.35
N MET A 275 14.47 0.07 5.46
CA MET A 275 14.14 0.42 4.07
C MET A 275 12.65 0.70 3.87
N ALA A 276 11.87 0.92 4.94
CA ALA A 276 10.46 1.24 4.85
C ALA A 276 10.21 2.41 3.87
N ILE A 277 9.20 2.25 3.02
CA ILE A 277 8.84 3.20 1.97
C ILE A 277 7.72 4.11 2.43
N THR A 278 6.68 3.55 3.07
CA THR A 278 5.51 4.34 3.47
C THR A 278 5.10 4.10 4.92
N PHE A 279 4.52 5.14 5.51
CA PHE A 279 3.75 5.08 6.76
C PHE A 279 2.45 5.87 6.56
N THR A 280 1.31 5.27 6.89
CA THR A 280 -0.01 5.91 6.71
C THR A 280 -0.61 6.42 8.02
N GLY A 281 -1.69 7.19 7.91
CA GLY A 281 -2.40 7.75 9.06
C GLY A 281 -1.56 8.75 9.88
N MET A 282 -0.59 9.39 9.25
CA MET A 282 0.32 10.32 9.91
C MET A 282 -0.34 11.70 10.05
N SER A 283 -0.21 12.30 11.24
CA SER A 283 -0.53 13.70 11.45
C SER A 283 0.50 14.59 10.76
N GLN A 284 0.16 15.87 10.58
CA GLN A 284 1.07 16.83 9.95
C GLN A 284 2.35 17.02 10.76
N SER A 285 2.24 17.04 12.09
CA SER A 285 3.42 17.13 12.97
C SER A 285 4.29 15.88 12.86
N GLN A 286 3.69 14.68 12.77
CA GLN A 286 4.44 13.44 12.59
C GLN A 286 5.20 13.44 11.24
N MET A 287 4.57 13.89 10.15
CA MET A 287 5.23 14.02 8.84
C MET A 287 6.43 14.98 8.90
N GLN A 288 6.30 16.12 9.59
CA GLN A 288 7.40 17.08 9.77
C GLN A 288 8.53 16.50 10.64
N VAL A 289 8.19 15.77 11.70
CA VAL A 289 9.20 15.06 12.53
C VAL A 289 9.93 14.00 11.70
N MET A 290 9.22 13.25 10.84
CA MET A 290 9.84 12.30 9.93
C MET A 290 10.75 13.00 8.91
N MET A 291 10.34 14.14 8.34
CA MET A 291 11.23 14.92 7.47
C MET A 291 12.52 15.34 8.17
N TYR A 292 12.39 15.82 9.40
CA TYR A 292 13.55 16.18 10.22
C TYR A 292 14.43 14.95 10.49
N GLY A 293 13.84 13.84 10.92
CA GLY A 293 14.55 12.61 11.28
C GLY A 293 15.25 11.94 10.10
N VAL A 294 14.60 11.85 8.94
CA VAL A 294 15.10 11.13 7.75
C VAL A 294 16.07 11.99 6.94
N TYR A 295 15.76 13.28 6.72
CA TYR A 295 16.50 14.09 5.74
C TYR A 295 17.41 15.16 6.36
N ARG A 296 17.24 15.52 7.64
CA ARG A 296 17.96 16.66 8.25
C ARG A 296 18.84 16.28 9.44
N LEU A 297 18.35 15.41 10.32
CA LEU A 297 19.02 15.03 11.55
C LEU A 297 20.16 14.06 11.23
N ARG A 298 21.40 14.43 11.62
CA ARG A 298 22.58 13.58 11.41
C ARG A 298 23.45 13.56 12.66
N PRO A 299 23.79 12.38 13.20
CA PRO A 299 24.80 12.28 14.25
C PRO A 299 26.18 12.55 13.67
N TYR A 300 26.93 13.48 14.27
CA TYR A 300 28.29 13.81 13.81
C TYR A 300 29.21 12.57 13.90
N GLY A 301 29.95 12.29 12.83
CA GLY A 301 30.88 11.16 12.75
C GLY A 301 30.23 9.82 12.39
N HIS A 302 28.91 9.75 12.26
CA HIS A 302 28.20 8.58 11.75
C HIS A 302 27.77 8.83 10.30
N ASN A 303 28.34 8.08 9.36
CA ASN A 303 27.92 8.08 7.97
C ASN A 303 27.18 6.79 7.65
N PHE A 304 25.98 6.91 7.08
CA PHE A 304 25.37 5.80 6.37
C PHE A 304 26.17 5.61 5.07
N HIS A 305 26.91 4.50 4.97
CA HIS A 305 27.65 4.14 3.76
C HIS A 305 26.68 3.54 2.73
N ASP A 306 25.66 4.30 2.37
CA ASP A 306 24.71 3.92 1.34
C ASP A 306 25.46 3.96 0.01
N SER A 307 25.49 2.82 -0.67
CA SER A 307 26.25 2.66 -1.92
C SER A 307 25.62 3.42 -3.09
N LEU A 308 24.40 3.94 -2.90
CA LEU A 308 23.60 4.66 -3.87
C LEU A 308 23.06 5.95 -3.27
N THR A 309 23.06 7.01 -4.07
CA THR A 309 22.44 8.28 -3.73
C THR A 309 21.49 8.68 -4.85
N PHE A 310 20.19 8.76 -4.54
CA PHE A 310 19.22 9.38 -5.42
C PHE A 310 19.23 10.88 -5.17
N LEU A 311 19.82 11.63 -6.10
CA LEU A 311 19.78 13.09 -6.02
C LEU A 311 18.40 13.60 -6.42
N PRO A 312 17.91 14.67 -5.79
CA PRO A 312 16.69 15.33 -6.25
C PRO A 312 16.84 15.79 -7.71
N PRO A 313 15.72 15.98 -8.44
CA PRO A 313 15.75 16.59 -9.75
C PRO A 313 16.48 17.94 -9.71
N LYS A 314 17.24 18.25 -10.77
CA LYS A 314 17.91 19.54 -10.91
C LYS A 314 16.88 20.67 -10.78
N ASP A 315 17.18 21.66 -9.93
CA ASP A 315 16.33 22.84 -9.66
C ASP A 315 15.04 22.52 -8.86
N SER A 316 15.02 21.41 -8.09
CA SER A 316 13.91 21.14 -7.16
C SER A 316 14.04 21.93 -5.86
N ASP A 317 12.92 22.26 -5.21
CA ASP A 317 12.85 22.92 -3.89
C ASP A 317 13.47 22.11 -2.72
N ASN A 318 14.09 20.96 -3.01
CA ASN A 318 14.87 20.17 -2.04
C ASN A 318 16.36 20.53 -1.99
N ASP A 319 16.83 21.42 -2.89
CA ASP A 319 18.20 21.96 -2.90
C ASP A 319 18.41 23.03 -1.80
#